data_AF-I3S030-F1
#
_entry.id   AF-I3S030-F1
#
_cell.length_a   1.000
_cell.length_b   1.000
_cell.length_c   1.000
_cell.angle_alpha   90.00
_cell.angle_beta   90.00
_cell.angle_gamma   90.00
#
_symmetry.space_group_name_H-M   'P 1'
#
loop_
_entity.id
_entity.type
_entity.pdbx_description
1 polymer ?
#
loop_
_entity_poly.entity_id
_entity_poly.type
_entity_poly.pdbx_seq_one_letter_code
_entity_poly.pdbx_strand_id
1 'polypeptide(L)'
;MEPELSPAHGVSSSVRVLRIEIVSDPPPNSDIKNATVARVRTLRIKSRMLATKSPFFYKLFSNGTTGSELKHVTLRINASEEAVLMKLLRFMCSNPLNAPPVLYKFEVSSCRSQLLPNLPMAPDSPLLYVELPHTILMADAAKQYLAGQYKDLTKFKEEVMALPLSGIEVILASDHLRVKSEDDVYDFVLKWARQHYKRRKERREVLGTRLGRLIRFPYMTCRKLEKVLICDNFTHKAASKLVFEALFFKAQQSLTASASLNSRFVERAYKYRPVKVVEFEVPRQQCVVYLDLKREECAALFPSGRVKFQTFHLCGRKFLLLGACSLNKRGTSRCFELAVGMKKKSSGSFVVDCEFAARSRPAKEFVTKYKSHYTFTGGTFVGTGNLFKVTWSKFMAEDSPFFINGVLHLKAEFTVRH
;
A
#
# COMPACT_ATOMS: atom_id res chain seq x y z
N MET A 1 18.57 -19.73 -12.80
CA MET A 1 20.02 -19.97 -12.73
C MET A 1 20.69 -18.64 -12.44
N GLU A 2 20.83 -18.31 -11.16
CA GLU A 2 21.75 -17.25 -10.72
C GLU A 2 23.18 -17.80 -10.82
N PRO A 3 24.20 -17.00 -11.18
CA PRO A 3 25.56 -17.47 -11.25
C PRO A 3 26.10 -17.67 -9.83
N GLU A 4 26.62 -18.86 -9.55
CA GLU A 4 27.43 -19.13 -8.37
C GLU A 4 28.65 -18.20 -8.37
N LEU A 5 28.79 -17.38 -7.32
CA LEU A 5 30.02 -16.63 -7.07
C LEU A 5 31.15 -17.61 -6.70
N SER A 6 31.93 -18.01 -7.69
CA SER A 6 33.24 -18.65 -7.53
C SER A 6 34.32 -17.65 -7.11
N PRO A 7 35.43 -18.10 -6.48
CA PRO A 7 36.06 -17.41 -5.36
C PRO A 7 37.20 -16.46 -5.76
N ALA A 8 37.33 -15.33 -5.05
CA ALA A 8 38.53 -14.54 -4.75
C ALA A 8 39.85 -14.76 -5.55
N HIS A 9 39.82 -14.79 -6.89
CA HIS A 9 41.00 -15.07 -7.73
C HIS A 9 42.00 -13.89 -7.83
N GLY A 10 41.70 -12.73 -7.24
CA GLY A 10 42.55 -11.52 -7.30
C GLY A 10 43.21 -11.07 -5.98
N VAL A 11 43.03 -11.79 -4.86
CA VAL A 11 43.54 -11.35 -3.55
C VAL A 11 44.63 -12.29 -3.02
N SER A 12 45.88 -11.81 -2.99
CA SER A 12 47.03 -12.54 -2.41
C SER A 12 46.72 -12.98 -0.96
N SER A 13 47.05 -14.21 -0.59
CA SER A 13 46.82 -14.75 0.76
C SER A 13 47.79 -14.22 1.83
N SER A 14 48.55 -13.18 1.52
CA SER A 14 49.52 -12.58 2.44
C SER A 14 48.84 -11.97 3.67
N VAL A 15 49.51 -12.11 4.81
CA VAL A 15 49.15 -11.40 6.05
C VAL A 15 49.40 -9.92 5.82
N ARG A 16 48.32 -9.12 5.84
CA ARG A 16 48.39 -7.66 5.68
C ARG A 16 48.20 -6.99 7.02
N VAL A 17 48.75 -5.78 7.12
CA VAL A 17 48.56 -4.91 8.27
C VAL A 17 47.42 -3.93 7.95
N LEU A 18 46.30 -4.07 8.66
CA LEU A 18 45.17 -3.14 8.61
C LEU A 18 45.39 -2.06 9.67
N ARG A 19 45.57 -0.82 9.22
CA ARG A 19 45.67 0.38 10.06
C ARG A 19 44.28 1.01 10.14
N ILE A 20 43.73 1.11 11.34
CA ILE A 20 42.42 1.71 11.60
C ILE A 20 42.68 3.07 12.24
N GLU A 21 42.36 4.14 11.50
CA GLU A 21 42.44 5.51 11.98
C GLU A 21 41.08 5.91 12.56
N ILE A 22 41.05 6.18 13.86
CA ILE A 22 39.85 6.55 14.60
C ILE A 22 39.84 8.06 14.74
N VAL A 23 38.77 8.66 14.23
CA VAL A 23 38.56 10.10 14.21
C VAL A 23 37.48 10.47 15.21
N SER A 24 37.65 11.61 15.89
CA SER A 24 36.62 12.15 16.80
C SER A 24 35.33 12.40 16.03
N ASP A 25 34.17 12.10 16.64
CA ASP A 25 32.87 12.27 15.98
C ASP A 25 32.69 13.74 15.56
N PRO A 26 32.56 14.04 14.25
CA PRO A 26 32.36 15.40 13.80
C PRO A 26 30.94 15.92 14.11
N PRO A 27 30.75 17.25 14.29
CA PRO A 27 29.42 17.83 14.30
C PRO A 27 28.73 17.61 12.94
N PRO A 28 27.38 17.56 12.90
CA PRO A 28 26.64 17.27 11.68
C PRO A 28 26.97 18.32 10.60
N ASN A 29 27.45 17.85 9.44
CA ASN A 29 27.94 18.58 8.25
C ASN A 29 29.45 18.88 8.12
N SER A 30 30.35 17.96 8.50
CA SER A 30 31.75 18.04 8.04
C SER A 30 32.24 16.75 7.37
N ASP A 31 33.06 16.92 6.33
CA ASP A 31 33.66 15.85 5.55
C ASP A 31 34.75 15.12 6.35
N ILE A 32 34.61 13.80 6.49
CA ILE A 32 35.52 12.90 7.23
C ILE A 32 36.97 12.95 6.69
N LYS A 33 37.17 13.46 5.47
CA LYS A 33 38.49 13.49 4.82
C LYS A 33 39.52 14.38 5.54
N ASN A 34 39.07 15.42 6.27
CA ASN A 34 39.93 16.42 6.90
C ASN A 34 39.95 16.38 8.44
N ALA A 35 39.35 15.36 9.06
CA ALA A 35 39.22 15.31 10.51
C ALA A 35 40.48 14.68 11.18
N THR A 36 40.89 15.26 12.31
CA THR A 36 42.13 14.91 13.02
C THR A 36 42.06 13.50 13.62
N VAL A 37 43.06 12.67 13.31
CA VAL A 37 43.13 11.29 13.80
C VAL A 37 43.42 11.31 15.30
N ALA A 38 42.45 10.88 16.11
CA ALA A 38 42.56 10.86 17.57
C ALA A 38 43.30 9.62 18.06
N ARG A 39 43.09 8.45 17.41
CA ARG A 39 43.68 7.17 17.80
C ARG A 39 43.95 6.29 16.58
N VAL A 40 44.99 5.46 16.65
CA VAL A 40 45.33 4.50 15.59
C VAL A 40 45.43 3.10 16.18
N ARG A 41 44.79 2.13 15.53
CA ARG A 41 44.92 0.70 15.84
C ARG A 41 45.47 -0.07 14.66
N THR A 42 46.35 -1.00 14.92
CA THR A 42 47.03 -1.78 13.87
C THR A 42 46.80 -3.26 14.09
N LEU A 43 46.27 -3.95 13.08
CA LEU A 43 45.91 -5.37 13.15
C LEU A 43 46.57 -6.17 12.04
N ARG A 44 47.10 -7.36 12.36
CA ARG A 44 47.56 -8.34 11.36
C ARG A 44 46.39 -9.23 10.96
N ILE A 45 46.02 -9.22 9.69
CA ILE A 45 44.86 -9.95 9.16
C ILE A 45 45.21 -10.74 7.90
N LYS A 46 44.60 -11.91 7.74
CA LYS A 46 44.65 -12.67 6.48
C LYS A 46 43.65 -12.06 5.50
N SER A 47 44.14 -11.24 4.58
CA SER A 47 43.33 -10.45 3.65
C SER A 47 42.30 -11.29 2.86
N ARG A 48 42.68 -12.51 2.44
CA ARG A 48 41.79 -13.48 1.77
C ARG A 48 40.57 -13.88 2.62
N MET A 49 40.70 -14.03 3.94
CA MET A 49 39.58 -14.42 4.80
C MET A 49 38.48 -13.36 4.84
N LEU A 50 38.87 -12.09 4.96
CA LEU A 50 37.91 -10.99 4.99
C LEU A 50 37.34 -10.70 3.60
N ALA A 51 38.17 -10.75 2.56
CA ALA A 51 37.74 -10.55 1.17
C ALA A 51 36.74 -11.61 0.70
N THR A 52 36.86 -12.86 1.19
CA THR A 52 35.92 -13.94 0.85
C THR A 52 34.57 -13.75 1.52
N LYS A 53 34.55 -13.13 2.71
CA LYS A 53 33.34 -12.94 3.52
C LYS A 53 32.64 -11.59 3.27
N SER A 54 33.28 -10.64 2.57
CA SER A 54 32.72 -9.29 2.35
C SER A 54 33.24 -8.67 1.03
N PRO A 55 32.34 -8.24 0.11
CA PRO A 55 32.69 -7.50 -1.09
C PRO A 55 33.34 -6.14 -0.81
N PHE A 56 32.98 -5.50 0.30
CA PHE A 56 33.63 -4.26 0.75
C PHE A 56 35.13 -4.49 1.00
N PHE A 57 35.48 -5.53 1.77
CA PHE A 57 36.87 -5.88 2.02
C PHE A 57 37.57 -6.40 0.75
N TYR A 58 36.86 -7.13 -0.12
CA TYR A 58 37.39 -7.52 -1.42
C TYR A 58 37.81 -6.29 -2.24
N LYS A 59 36.96 -5.27 -2.34
CA LYS A 59 37.25 -4.02 -3.06
C LYS A 59 38.38 -3.22 -2.38
N LEU A 60 38.38 -3.15 -1.06
CA LEU A 60 39.41 -2.49 -0.26
C LEU A 60 40.80 -3.12 -0.47
N PHE A 61 40.87 -4.45 -0.58
CA PHE A 61 42.14 -5.16 -0.76
C PHE A 61 42.60 -5.29 -2.21
N SER A 62 41.67 -5.21 -3.18
CA SER A 62 41.95 -5.28 -4.62
C SER A 62 42.34 -3.93 -5.24
N ASN A 63 41.80 -2.81 -4.74
CA ASN A 63 42.14 -1.46 -5.25
C ASN A 63 43.50 -0.91 -4.75
N GLY A 64 44.23 -1.66 -3.93
CA GLY A 64 45.52 -1.24 -3.37
C GLY A 64 46.73 -1.47 -4.28
N THR A 65 46.57 -1.40 -5.61
CA THR A 65 47.64 -1.61 -6.59
C THR A 65 48.36 -0.32 -6.97
N THR A 66 49.40 0.05 -6.23
CA THR A 66 50.70 0.54 -6.75
C THR A 66 51.78 0.29 -5.68
N GLY A 67 53.04 0.13 -6.10
CA GLY A 67 54.07 -0.70 -5.46
C GLY A 67 54.60 -0.28 -4.08
N SER A 68 54.96 -1.30 -3.30
CA SER A 68 56.00 -1.37 -2.25
C SER A 68 55.65 -2.53 -1.30
N GLU A 69 56.67 -3.31 -0.94
CA GLU A 69 56.58 -4.42 -0.01
C GLU A 69 56.17 -3.89 1.38
N LEU A 70 55.22 -4.56 2.04
CA LEU A 70 54.46 -4.13 3.23
C LEU A 70 53.35 -3.08 2.98
N LYS A 71 52.38 -3.41 2.12
CA LYS A 71 51.14 -2.63 1.93
C LYS A 71 50.27 -2.60 3.18
N HIS A 72 50.38 -1.51 3.94
CA HIS A 72 49.44 -1.13 4.98
C HIS A 72 48.14 -0.67 4.32
N VAL A 73 47.00 -1.20 4.77
CA VAL A 73 45.68 -0.77 4.31
C VAL A 73 45.07 0.08 5.40
N THR A 74 44.74 1.33 5.09
CA THR A 74 44.19 2.28 6.06
C THR A 74 42.67 2.36 5.95
N LEU A 75 41.98 2.16 7.06
CA LEU A 75 40.53 2.32 7.18
C LEU A 75 40.26 3.45 8.19
N ARG A 76 39.54 4.49 7.77
CA ARG A 76 39.11 5.58 8.66
C ARG A 76 37.71 5.31 9.20
N ILE A 77 37.54 5.42 10.51
CA ILE A 77 36.27 5.24 11.21
C ILE A 77 36.07 6.30 12.28
N ASN A 78 34.83 6.49 12.72
CA ASN A 78 34.53 7.35 13.85
C ASN A 78 34.76 6.62 15.19
N ALA A 79 34.98 7.38 16.26
CA ALA A 79 35.16 6.85 17.63
C ALA A 79 33.96 5.99 18.09
N SER A 80 32.74 6.40 17.73
CA SER A 80 31.50 5.66 17.97
C SER A 80 31.44 4.28 17.28
N GLU A 81 32.24 4.05 16.23
CA GLU A 81 32.22 2.83 15.41
C GLU A 81 33.29 1.81 15.81
N GLU A 82 34.27 2.22 16.61
CA GLU A 82 35.45 1.39 16.96
C GLU A 82 35.07 0.07 17.62
N ALA A 83 34.22 0.11 18.65
CA ALA A 83 33.82 -1.08 19.40
C ALA A 83 33.08 -2.11 18.52
N VAL A 84 32.31 -1.62 17.55
CA VAL A 84 31.54 -2.45 16.62
C VAL A 84 32.44 -3.06 15.56
N LEU A 85 33.33 -2.28 14.94
CA LEU A 85 34.26 -2.79 13.94
C LEU A 85 35.19 -3.87 14.51
N MET A 86 35.65 -3.70 15.75
CA MET A 86 36.50 -4.71 16.41
C MET A 86 35.75 -6.01 16.68
N LYS A 87 34.47 -5.95 17.04
CA LYS A 87 33.61 -7.13 17.17
C LYS A 87 33.37 -7.81 15.82
N LEU A 88 33.16 -7.02 14.76
CA LEU A 88 33.01 -7.50 13.39
C LEU A 88 34.27 -8.21 12.88
N LEU A 89 35.46 -7.64 13.07
CA LEU A 89 36.72 -8.26 12.65
C LEU A 89 36.98 -9.57 13.40
N ARG A 90 36.71 -9.61 14.70
CA ARG A 90 36.77 -10.86 15.49
C ARG A 90 35.77 -11.89 14.98
N PHE A 91 34.54 -11.47 14.68
CA PHE A 91 33.51 -12.35 14.14
C PHE A 91 33.85 -12.90 12.75
N MET A 92 34.43 -12.09 11.86
CA MET A 92 34.85 -12.58 10.54
C MET A 92 36.04 -13.54 10.62
N CYS A 93 36.90 -13.38 11.64
CA CYS A 93 38.06 -14.23 11.91
C CYS A 93 37.74 -15.52 12.71
N SER A 94 36.66 -15.54 13.50
CA SER A 94 36.21 -16.71 14.29
C SER A 94 34.94 -17.34 13.68
N ASN A 95 34.59 -18.58 14.07
CA ASN A 95 33.37 -19.22 13.58
C ASN A 95 32.09 -18.53 14.13
N PRO A 96 31.02 -18.39 13.32
CA PRO A 96 29.95 -17.43 13.57
C PRO A 96 28.82 -18.01 14.42
N LEU A 97 28.66 -17.58 15.68
CA LEU A 97 27.49 -18.00 16.48
C LEU A 97 26.80 -16.90 17.29
N ASN A 98 27.20 -15.63 17.22
CA ASN A 98 26.37 -14.52 17.76
C ASN A 98 26.84 -13.17 17.21
N ALA A 99 25.97 -12.44 16.50
CA ALA A 99 26.31 -11.18 15.83
C ALA A 99 25.26 -10.08 16.11
N PRO A 100 25.67 -8.87 16.57
CA PRO A 100 24.75 -7.75 16.82
C PRO A 100 24.33 -6.96 15.55
N PRO A 101 23.22 -6.20 15.59
CA PRO A 101 22.54 -5.60 14.43
C PRO A 101 23.30 -4.48 13.68
N VAL A 102 24.52 -4.11 14.08
CA VAL A 102 25.32 -3.07 13.39
C VAL A 102 26.23 -3.67 12.30
N LEU A 103 26.23 -5.00 12.13
CA LEU A 103 27.07 -5.72 11.14
C LEU A 103 26.75 -5.42 9.66
N TYR A 104 25.65 -4.73 9.36
CA TYR A 104 25.14 -4.59 7.98
C TYR A 104 25.72 -3.42 7.18
N LYS A 105 26.55 -2.56 7.78
CA LYS A 105 27.23 -1.45 7.09
C LYS A 105 28.37 -1.92 6.14
N PHE A 106 28.81 -3.18 6.25
CA PHE A 106 30.00 -3.70 5.56
C PHE A 106 29.74 -4.90 4.62
N GLU A 107 28.48 -5.12 4.21
CA GLU A 107 28.09 -6.10 3.19
C GLU A 107 28.68 -7.51 3.39
N VAL A 108 28.57 -8.10 4.58
CA VAL A 108 29.12 -9.45 4.83
C VAL A 108 28.19 -10.54 4.26
N SER A 109 28.63 -11.25 3.23
CA SER A 109 27.85 -12.26 2.49
C SER A 109 27.49 -13.49 3.33
N SER A 110 28.30 -13.83 4.33
CA SER A 110 28.06 -14.98 5.24
C SER A 110 26.88 -14.76 6.20
N CYS A 111 26.40 -13.53 6.37
CA CYS A 111 25.19 -13.25 7.17
C CYS A 111 23.89 -13.50 6.39
N ARG A 112 23.98 -13.79 5.08
CA ARG A 112 22.83 -13.97 4.15
C ARG A 112 22.00 -15.22 4.44
N SER A 113 22.63 -16.32 4.90
CA SER A 113 21.99 -17.64 4.96
C SER A 113 21.66 -18.16 6.37
N GLN A 114 22.38 -17.74 7.41
CA GLN A 114 22.24 -18.34 8.75
C GLN A 114 21.37 -17.53 9.73
N LEU A 115 21.13 -16.24 9.48
CA LEU A 115 20.43 -15.35 10.42
C LEU A 115 19.00 -14.98 10.00
N LEU A 116 18.57 -15.32 8.78
CA LEU A 116 17.20 -15.08 8.31
C LEU A 116 16.12 -15.85 9.11
N PRO A 117 16.35 -17.12 9.53
CA PRO A 117 15.32 -17.87 10.26
C PRO A 117 15.25 -17.55 11.77
N ASN A 118 16.30 -16.99 12.36
CA ASN A 118 16.50 -16.97 13.83
C ASN A 118 16.50 -15.58 14.48
N LEU A 119 16.18 -14.50 13.75
CA LEU A 119 16.04 -13.19 14.37
C LEU A 119 14.61 -13.03 14.91
N PRO A 120 14.38 -12.98 16.24
CA PRO A 120 13.09 -12.55 16.75
C PRO A 120 12.90 -11.09 16.34
N MET A 121 12.03 -10.83 15.38
CA MET A 121 11.59 -9.47 15.06
C MET A 121 10.75 -8.98 16.24
N ALA A 122 11.42 -8.46 17.26
CA ALA A 122 10.77 -7.74 18.35
C ALA A 122 9.95 -6.57 17.76
N PRO A 123 8.74 -6.30 18.28
CA PRO A 123 7.81 -5.33 17.70
C PRO A 123 8.36 -3.90 17.57
N ASP A 124 9.39 -3.53 18.33
CA ASP A 124 9.98 -2.17 18.34
C ASP A 124 11.10 -1.95 17.31
N SER A 125 11.51 -3.00 16.60
CA SER A 125 12.72 -3.03 15.76
C SER A 125 12.55 -2.63 14.28
N PRO A 126 11.42 -2.89 13.58
CA PRO A 126 11.34 -2.71 12.12
C PRO A 126 11.49 -1.26 11.65
N LEU A 127 11.05 -0.28 12.44
CA LEU A 127 11.05 1.14 12.08
C LEU A 127 12.46 1.70 11.88
N LEU A 128 13.44 1.19 12.64
CA LEU A 128 14.85 1.57 12.52
C LEU A 128 15.46 1.18 11.17
N TYR A 129 14.95 0.13 10.53
CA TYR A 129 15.48 -0.38 9.25
C TYR A 129 14.77 0.21 8.02
N VAL A 130 13.58 0.83 8.18
CA VAL A 130 12.85 1.44 7.06
C VAL A 130 13.57 2.68 6.52
N GLU A 131 14.28 3.38 7.38
CA GLU A 131 15.01 4.62 7.04
C GLU A 131 16.36 4.36 6.35
N LEU A 132 16.78 3.09 6.25
CA LEU A 132 18.00 2.71 5.56
C LEU A 132 17.85 2.78 4.02
N PRO A 133 18.93 3.10 3.29
CA PRO A 133 18.93 3.09 1.83
C PRO A 133 18.52 1.72 1.25
N HIS A 134 17.81 1.74 0.11
CA HIS A 134 17.31 0.53 -0.58
C HIS A 134 18.39 -0.49 -0.96
N THR A 135 19.67 -0.10 -0.96
CA THR A 135 20.80 -1.01 -1.16
C THR A 135 20.99 -2.02 -0.01
N ILE A 136 20.30 -1.83 1.12
CA ILE A 136 20.36 -2.74 2.27
C ILE A 136 19.15 -3.67 2.25
N LEU A 137 19.40 -4.96 2.03
CA LEU A 137 18.40 -6.04 1.91
C LEU A 137 17.42 -6.12 3.10
N MET A 138 17.85 -5.67 4.29
CA MET A 138 17.00 -5.56 5.49
C MET A 138 15.94 -4.47 5.39
N ALA A 139 16.19 -3.38 4.65
CA ALA A 139 15.22 -2.30 4.48
C ALA A 139 13.99 -2.81 3.73
N ASP A 140 14.17 -3.58 2.65
CA ASP A 140 13.05 -4.14 1.90
C ASP A 140 12.32 -5.25 2.68
N ALA A 141 13.05 -6.09 3.41
CA ALA A 141 12.44 -7.09 4.29
C ALA A 141 11.63 -6.46 5.43
N ALA A 142 12.14 -5.39 6.07
CA ALA A 142 11.43 -4.65 7.11
C ALA A 142 10.19 -3.92 6.55
N LYS A 143 10.29 -3.36 5.33
CA LYS A 143 9.15 -2.76 4.63
C LYS A 143 8.06 -3.78 4.35
N GLN A 144 8.42 -4.96 3.85
CA GLN A 144 7.48 -6.06 3.60
C GLN A 144 6.85 -6.57 4.91
N TYR A 145 7.65 -6.70 5.98
CA TYR A 145 7.14 -7.09 7.29
C TYR A 145 6.12 -6.07 7.83
N LEU A 146 6.43 -4.77 7.82
CA LEU A 146 5.51 -3.73 8.27
C LEU A 146 4.24 -3.67 7.43
N ALA A 147 4.36 -3.79 6.11
CA ALA A 147 3.20 -3.85 5.21
C ALA A 147 2.34 -5.10 5.46
N GLY A 148 2.96 -6.21 5.89
CA GLY A 148 2.28 -7.44 6.30
C GLY A 148 1.58 -7.32 7.65
N GLN A 149 2.27 -6.81 8.67
CA GLN A 149 1.75 -6.61 10.03
C GLN A 149 0.55 -5.65 10.03
N TYR A 150 0.71 -4.49 9.39
CA TYR A 150 -0.31 -3.45 9.35
C TYR A 150 -1.18 -3.51 8.09
N LYS A 151 -1.33 -4.70 7.50
CA LYS A 151 -2.10 -4.91 6.28
C LYS A 151 -3.57 -4.49 6.41
N ASP A 152 -4.16 -4.59 7.61
CA ASP A 152 -5.54 -4.19 7.86
C ASP A 152 -5.61 -2.91 8.70
N LEU A 153 -5.67 -1.77 8.00
CA LEU A 153 -5.74 -0.45 8.63
C LEU A 153 -7.01 -0.27 9.48
N THR A 154 -8.04 -1.10 9.27
CA THR A 154 -9.27 -1.02 10.07
C THR A 154 -9.13 -1.62 11.45
N LYS A 155 -8.14 -2.51 11.66
CA LYS A 155 -7.83 -3.13 12.96
C LYS A 155 -6.78 -2.35 13.74
N PHE A 156 -5.67 -1.99 13.07
CA PHE A 156 -4.50 -1.39 13.72
C PHE A 156 -4.47 0.14 13.65
N LYS A 157 -5.63 0.79 13.58
CA LYS A 157 -5.73 2.22 13.26
C LYS A 157 -4.95 3.11 14.24
N GLU A 158 -5.02 2.83 15.53
CA GLU A 158 -4.38 3.65 16.57
C GLU A 158 -2.87 3.42 16.63
N GLU A 159 -2.41 2.17 16.48
CA GLU A 159 -0.98 1.83 16.37
C GLU A 159 -0.35 2.49 15.14
N VAL A 160 -1.00 2.37 13.98
CA VAL A 160 -0.54 3.01 12.75
C VAL A 160 -0.55 4.54 12.88
N MET A 161 -1.49 5.10 13.64
CA MET A 161 -1.51 6.54 13.92
C MET A 161 -0.29 7.03 14.72
N ALA A 162 0.32 6.17 15.54
CA ALA A 162 1.52 6.49 16.31
C ALA A 162 2.82 6.37 15.49
N LEU A 163 2.79 5.73 14.31
CA LEU A 163 4.00 5.47 13.53
C LEU A 163 4.62 6.77 12.98
N PRO A 164 5.97 6.80 12.85
CA PRO A 164 6.68 7.86 12.16
C PRO A 164 6.40 7.85 10.65
N LEU A 165 6.79 8.94 9.97
CA LEU A 165 6.55 9.14 8.55
C LEU A 165 7.04 7.98 7.68
N SER A 166 8.23 7.45 7.98
CA SER A 166 8.84 6.32 7.29
C SER A 166 7.94 5.07 7.34
N GLY A 167 7.40 4.72 8.51
CA GLY A 167 6.46 3.61 8.67
C GLY A 167 5.15 3.81 7.91
N ILE A 168 4.57 5.01 7.96
CA ILE A 168 3.33 5.33 7.24
C ILE A 168 3.51 5.21 5.72
N GLU A 169 4.63 5.71 5.18
CA GLU A 169 4.87 5.64 3.74
C GLU A 169 4.90 4.20 3.24
N VAL A 170 5.50 3.29 4.01
CA VAL A 170 5.57 1.86 3.66
C VAL A 170 4.17 1.24 3.62
N ILE A 171 3.37 1.50 4.65
CA ILE A 171 2.01 0.96 4.75
C ILE A 171 1.15 1.49 3.60
N LEU A 172 1.23 2.78 3.31
CA LEU A 172 0.49 3.41 2.22
C LEU A 172 1.03 3.02 0.85
N ALA A 173 2.30 2.66 0.68
CA ALA A 173 2.80 2.19 -0.61
C ALA A 173 2.21 0.83 -1.03
N SER A 174 1.79 0.00 -0.07
CA SER A 174 1.33 -1.38 -0.31
C SER A 174 0.00 -1.48 -1.10
N ASP A 175 0.00 -2.24 -2.20
CA ASP A 175 -1.21 -2.60 -2.98
C ASP A 175 -2.18 -3.50 -2.22
N HIS A 176 -1.67 -4.29 -1.28
CA HIS A 176 -2.47 -5.25 -0.52
C HIS A 176 -3.05 -4.67 0.77
N LEU A 177 -2.89 -3.35 0.99
CA LEU A 177 -3.46 -2.65 2.13
C LEU A 177 -5.00 -2.75 2.12
N ARG A 178 -5.55 -3.41 3.14
CA ARG A 178 -6.99 -3.59 3.35
C ARG A 178 -7.58 -2.36 4.00
N VAL A 179 -8.38 -1.63 3.24
CA VAL A 179 -9.08 -0.43 3.69
C VAL A 179 -10.52 -0.45 3.21
N LYS A 180 -11.39 0.36 3.83
CA LYS A 180 -12.79 0.44 3.43
C LYS A 180 -12.94 1.06 2.04
N SER A 181 -12.25 2.16 1.79
CA SER A 181 -12.18 2.86 0.50
C SER A 181 -10.95 3.77 0.48
N GLU A 182 -10.55 4.27 -0.70
CA GLU A 182 -9.46 5.25 -0.78
C GLU A 182 -9.82 6.60 -0.12
N ASP A 183 -11.12 6.94 -0.06
CA ASP A 183 -11.60 8.10 0.70
C ASP A 183 -11.22 8.00 2.19
N ASP A 184 -11.25 6.79 2.75
CA ASP A 184 -10.84 6.55 4.14
C ASP A 184 -9.32 6.65 4.31
N VAL A 185 -8.54 6.30 3.28
CA VAL A 185 -7.08 6.50 3.26
C VAL A 185 -6.75 7.99 3.28
N TYR A 186 -7.42 8.79 2.44
CA TYR A 186 -7.25 10.23 2.43
C TYR A 186 -7.58 10.86 3.78
N ASP A 187 -8.71 10.50 4.38
CA ASP A 187 -9.12 11.01 5.69
C ASP A 187 -8.14 10.57 6.80
N PHE A 188 -7.62 9.34 6.73
CA PHE A 188 -6.60 8.82 7.64
C PHE A 188 -5.31 9.63 7.52
N VAL A 189 -4.78 9.83 6.31
CA VAL A 189 -3.55 10.58 6.04
C VAL A 189 -3.66 12.01 6.54
N LEU A 190 -4.80 12.68 6.31
CA LEU A 190 -5.02 14.03 6.83
C LEU A 190 -5.07 14.07 8.36
N LYS A 191 -5.70 13.08 9.00
CA LYS A 191 -5.73 12.98 10.47
C LYS A 191 -4.31 12.76 11.01
N TRP A 192 -3.55 11.83 10.41
CA TRP A 192 -2.17 11.54 10.82
C TRP A 192 -1.28 12.77 10.66
N ALA A 193 -1.33 13.44 9.52
CA ALA A 193 -0.49 14.61 9.26
C ALA A 193 -0.83 15.78 10.19
N ARG A 194 -2.08 15.95 10.62
CA ARG A 194 -2.47 16.96 11.62
C ARG A 194 -1.96 16.64 13.03
N GLN A 195 -1.86 15.35 13.37
CA GLN A 195 -1.37 14.90 14.67
C GLN A 195 0.15 15.06 14.78
N HIS A 196 0.89 14.72 13.72
CA HIS A 196 2.36 14.77 13.71
C HIS A 196 2.95 16.13 13.31
N TYR A 197 2.23 16.93 12.53
CA TYR A 197 2.70 18.25 12.08
C TYR A 197 1.69 19.36 12.45
N LYS A 198 1.94 20.01 13.59
CA LYS A 198 1.12 21.15 14.06
C LYS A 198 1.23 22.37 13.13
N ARG A 199 2.42 22.61 12.58
CA ARG A 199 2.69 23.74 11.68
C ARG A 199 2.12 23.49 10.28
N ARG A 200 1.34 24.45 9.77
CA ARG A 200 0.68 24.33 8.47
C ARG A 200 1.66 24.19 7.31
N LYS A 201 2.82 24.87 7.35
CA LYS A 201 3.84 24.84 6.29
C LYS A 201 4.47 23.45 6.16
N GLU A 202 5.00 22.91 7.26
CA GLU A 202 5.58 21.56 7.33
C GLU A 202 4.55 20.49 6.94
N ARG A 203 3.32 20.60 7.44
CA ARG A 203 2.23 19.68 7.09
C ARG A 203 1.94 19.68 5.58
N ARG A 204 1.92 20.86 4.95
CA ARG A 204 1.66 21.02 3.50
C ARG A 204 2.80 20.43 2.68
N GLU A 205 4.03 20.58 3.14
CA GLU A 205 5.22 20.03 2.50
C GLU A 205 5.22 18.49 2.52
N VAL A 206 5.01 17.88 3.69
CA VAL A 206 4.94 16.41 3.82
C VAL A 206 3.78 15.82 3.02
N LEU A 207 2.60 16.44 3.09
CA LEU A 207 1.44 15.98 2.30
C LEU A 207 1.65 16.15 0.80
N GLY A 208 2.19 17.29 0.36
CA GLY A 208 2.37 17.58 -1.06
C GLY A 208 3.48 16.76 -1.73
N THR A 209 4.59 16.54 -1.04
CA THR A 209 5.79 15.91 -1.62
C THR A 209 5.85 14.41 -1.37
N ARG A 210 5.42 13.95 -0.19
CA ARG A 210 5.65 12.57 0.28
C ARG A 210 4.39 11.73 0.32
N LEU A 211 3.36 12.18 1.04
CA LEU A 211 2.16 11.35 1.28
C LEU A 211 1.13 11.42 0.16
N GLY A 212 1.00 12.57 -0.52
CA GLY A 212 0.01 12.77 -1.58
C GLY A 212 0.15 11.77 -2.71
N ARG A 213 1.39 11.48 -3.15
CA ARG A 213 1.68 10.48 -4.19
C ARG A 213 1.29 9.03 -3.81
N LEU A 214 1.12 8.74 -2.52
CA LEU A 214 0.74 7.42 -2.02
C LEU A 214 -0.79 7.25 -1.94
N ILE A 215 -1.55 8.33 -2.11
CA ILE A 215 -3.01 8.30 -2.17
C ILE A 215 -3.45 8.05 -3.61
N ARG A 216 -4.34 7.08 -3.80
CA ARG A 216 -4.85 6.69 -5.12
C ARG A 216 -6.07 7.52 -5.49
N PHE A 217 -5.87 8.82 -5.70
CA PHE A 217 -6.93 9.76 -6.11
C PHE A 217 -7.88 9.23 -7.20
N PRO A 218 -7.44 8.49 -8.23
CA PRO A 218 -8.35 7.91 -9.22
C PRO A 218 -9.41 6.95 -8.67
N TYR A 219 -9.20 6.36 -7.49
CA TYR A 219 -10.16 5.46 -6.82
C TYR A 219 -10.99 6.15 -5.73
N MET A 220 -10.77 7.44 -5.49
CA MET A 220 -11.61 8.25 -4.59
C MET A 220 -12.96 8.61 -5.24
N THR A 221 -13.95 8.97 -4.42
CA THR A 221 -15.23 9.50 -4.92
C THR A 221 -15.07 10.91 -5.49
N CYS A 222 -15.87 11.29 -6.50
CA CYS A 222 -15.83 12.64 -7.06
C CYS A 222 -16.09 13.71 -5.99
N ARG A 223 -17.07 13.47 -5.11
CA ARG A 223 -17.35 14.33 -3.95
C ARG A 223 -16.16 14.48 -3.00
N LYS A 224 -15.32 13.45 -2.85
CA LYS A 224 -14.10 13.56 -2.05
C LYS A 224 -13.01 14.32 -2.80
N LEU A 225 -12.88 14.12 -4.11
CA LEU A 225 -11.96 14.90 -4.96
C LEU A 225 -12.28 16.39 -4.95
N GLU A 226 -13.56 16.79 -4.97
CA GLU A 226 -13.97 18.18 -4.77
C GLU A 226 -13.45 18.75 -3.44
N LYS A 227 -13.55 17.95 -2.35
CA LYS A 227 -13.00 18.35 -1.05
C LYS A 227 -11.48 18.46 -1.03
N VAL A 228 -10.77 17.79 -1.95
CA VAL A 228 -9.32 17.96 -2.10
C VAL A 228 -9.00 19.35 -2.66
N LEU A 229 -9.80 19.85 -3.61
CA LEU A 229 -9.60 21.17 -4.23
C LEU A 229 -9.71 22.31 -3.21
N ILE A 230 -10.62 22.18 -2.24
CA ILE A 230 -10.88 23.18 -1.19
C ILE A 230 -9.99 22.92 0.05
N CYS A 231 -9.12 21.90 0.02
CA CYS A 231 -8.34 21.51 1.19
C CYS A 231 -7.13 22.43 1.42
N ASP A 232 -7.14 23.11 2.56
CA ASP A 232 -6.07 23.98 3.07
C ASP A 232 -4.68 23.34 3.26
N ASN A 233 -4.62 22.00 3.20
CA ASN A 233 -3.43 21.20 3.41
C ASN A 233 -2.64 20.94 2.11
N PHE A 234 -3.18 21.33 0.96
CA PHE A 234 -2.49 21.29 -0.33
C PHE A 234 -2.41 22.71 -0.90
N THR A 235 -1.44 22.96 -1.79
CA THR A 235 -1.51 24.16 -2.62
C THR A 235 -2.57 23.95 -3.69
N HIS A 236 -3.27 25.01 -4.10
CA HIS A 236 -4.31 24.92 -5.13
C HIS A 236 -3.79 24.25 -6.43
N LYS A 237 -2.57 24.59 -6.85
CA LYS A 237 -1.89 23.99 -8.01
C LYS A 237 -1.66 22.49 -7.85
N ALA A 238 -1.19 22.03 -6.69
CA ALA A 238 -0.95 20.61 -6.44
C ALA A 238 -2.27 19.82 -6.35
N ALA A 239 -3.27 20.34 -5.62
CA ALA A 239 -4.58 19.74 -5.51
C ALA A 239 -5.25 19.60 -6.88
N SER A 240 -5.24 20.67 -7.68
CA SER A 240 -5.78 20.67 -9.03
C SER A 240 -5.13 19.60 -9.90
N LYS A 241 -3.80 19.52 -9.91
CA LYS A 241 -3.07 18.50 -10.68
C LYS A 241 -3.49 17.08 -10.31
N LEU A 242 -3.55 16.77 -9.01
CA LEU A 242 -3.93 15.44 -8.51
C LEU A 242 -5.38 15.09 -8.90
N VAL A 243 -6.30 16.05 -8.81
CA VAL A 243 -7.71 15.86 -9.15
C VAL A 243 -7.91 15.72 -10.66
N PHE A 244 -7.26 16.55 -11.48
CA PHE A 244 -7.34 16.43 -12.95
C PHE A 244 -6.82 15.07 -13.44
N GLU A 245 -5.66 14.61 -12.93
CA GLU A 245 -5.12 13.29 -13.26
C GLU A 245 -6.08 12.16 -12.85
N ALA A 246 -6.74 12.29 -11.70
CA ALA A 246 -7.73 11.33 -11.22
C ALA A 246 -8.99 11.27 -12.10
N LEU A 247 -9.53 12.43 -12.48
CA LEU A 247 -10.70 12.53 -13.35
C LEU A 247 -10.40 12.01 -14.76
N PHE A 248 -9.23 12.36 -15.31
CA PHE A 248 -8.78 11.88 -16.62
C PHE A 248 -8.66 10.36 -16.64
N PHE A 249 -8.04 9.77 -15.61
CA PHE A 249 -7.96 8.32 -15.48
C PHE A 249 -9.35 7.67 -15.40
N LYS A 250 -10.27 8.21 -14.60
CA LYS A 250 -11.65 7.69 -14.48
C LYS A 250 -12.40 7.74 -15.82
N ALA A 251 -12.17 8.76 -16.64
CA ALA A 251 -12.74 8.85 -17.98
C ALA A 251 -12.12 7.81 -18.93
N GLN A 252 -10.79 7.66 -18.92
CA GLN A 252 -10.07 6.73 -19.80
C GLN A 252 -10.21 5.25 -19.42
N GLN A 253 -10.49 4.91 -18.17
CA GLN A 253 -10.72 3.52 -17.76
C GLN A 253 -11.92 2.87 -18.50
N SER A 254 -12.78 3.68 -19.13
CA SER A 254 -13.82 3.20 -20.04
C SER A 254 -13.30 2.77 -21.43
N LEU A 255 -12.06 3.15 -21.78
CA LEU A 255 -11.49 3.05 -23.14
C LEU A 255 -10.22 2.19 -23.21
N THR A 256 -9.43 2.06 -22.14
CA THR A 256 -8.15 1.31 -22.19
C THR A 256 -7.83 0.62 -20.86
N ALA A 257 -7.76 -0.71 -20.86
CA ALA A 257 -7.21 -1.52 -19.78
C ALA A 257 -5.66 -1.54 -19.86
N SER A 258 -5.00 -0.39 -19.73
CA SER A 258 -3.55 -0.34 -19.68
C SER A 258 -3.06 -0.48 -18.23
N ALA A 259 -2.20 -1.48 -18.00
CA ALA A 259 -1.50 -1.67 -16.74
C ALA A 259 -0.49 -0.53 -16.56
N SER A 260 -0.92 0.54 -15.88
CA SER A 260 0.01 1.58 -15.44
C SER A 260 0.98 0.99 -14.41
N LEU A 261 2.29 1.07 -14.69
CA LEU A 261 3.36 0.69 -13.76
C LEU A 261 3.38 1.54 -12.47
N ASN A 262 2.64 2.65 -12.44
CA ASN A 262 2.56 3.50 -11.27
C ASN A 262 1.44 3.03 -10.33
N SER A 263 1.84 2.63 -9.11
CA SER A 263 0.96 2.08 -8.06
C SER A 263 -0.22 2.99 -7.70
N ARG A 264 -0.14 4.29 -7.98
CA ARG A 264 -1.25 5.24 -7.78
C ARG A 264 -2.49 4.95 -8.65
N PHE A 265 -2.32 4.18 -9.72
CA PHE A 265 -3.39 3.78 -10.64
C PHE A 265 -3.79 2.31 -10.47
N VAL A 266 -3.20 1.60 -9.51
CA VAL A 266 -3.53 0.21 -9.17
C VAL A 266 -4.62 0.20 -8.10
N GLU A 267 -5.63 -0.65 -8.23
CA GLU A 267 -6.69 -0.79 -7.21
C GLU A 267 -6.12 -1.46 -5.93
N ARG A 268 -6.44 -0.94 -4.73
CA ARG A 268 -6.10 -1.64 -3.47
C ARG A 268 -7.09 -2.76 -3.17
N ALA A 269 -6.78 -3.55 -2.14
CA ALA A 269 -7.72 -4.48 -1.51
C ALA A 269 -8.85 -3.75 -0.73
N TYR A 270 -9.76 -3.06 -1.45
CA TYR A 270 -10.90 -2.36 -0.85
C TYR A 270 -11.96 -3.33 -0.31
N LYS A 271 -12.51 -3.03 0.87
CA LYS A 271 -13.70 -3.73 1.39
C LYS A 271 -14.95 -3.39 0.60
N TYR A 272 -15.00 -2.20 0.00
CA TYR A 272 -16.10 -1.72 -0.81
C TYR A 272 -15.70 -1.64 -2.27
N ARG A 273 -16.48 -2.29 -3.15
CA ARG A 273 -16.22 -2.29 -4.59
C ARG A 273 -16.49 -0.91 -5.19
N PRO A 274 -15.56 -0.29 -5.92
CA PRO A 274 -15.78 1.02 -6.55
C PRO A 274 -17.02 1.04 -7.45
N VAL A 275 -17.69 2.19 -7.53
CA VAL A 275 -18.86 2.40 -8.42
C VAL A 275 -18.73 3.72 -9.16
N LYS A 276 -19.44 3.85 -10.28
CA LYS A 276 -19.60 5.13 -10.99
C LYS A 276 -20.94 5.74 -10.56
N VAL A 277 -20.92 6.99 -10.13
CA VAL A 277 -22.09 7.68 -9.59
C VAL A 277 -22.31 8.96 -10.38
N VAL A 278 -23.56 9.21 -10.75
CA VAL A 278 -24.02 10.45 -11.37
C VAL A 278 -25.12 11.01 -10.47
N GLU A 279 -24.91 12.21 -9.94
CA GLU A 279 -25.86 12.89 -9.05
C GLU A 279 -26.51 14.05 -9.83
N PHE A 280 -27.82 14.20 -9.71
CA PHE A 280 -28.62 15.26 -10.31
C PHE A 280 -29.34 16.04 -9.19
N GLU A 281 -29.18 17.36 -9.18
CA GLU A 281 -29.83 18.23 -8.20
C GLU A 281 -31.16 18.81 -8.71
N VAL A 282 -31.24 19.10 -10.01
CA VAL A 282 -32.37 19.79 -10.68
C VAL A 282 -32.70 19.04 -11.98
N PRO A 283 -33.98 18.92 -12.39
CA PRO A 283 -35.21 19.37 -11.72
C PRO A 283 -35.68 18.43 -10.60
N ARG A 284 -35.11 17.23 -10.50
CA ARG A 284 -35.42 16.26 -9.47
C ARG A 284 -34.12 15.78 -8.84
N GLN A 285 -34.14 15.61 -7.52
CA GLN A 285 -33.01 15.05 -6.81
C GLN A 285 -32.92 13.55 -7.11
N GLN A 286 -31.93 13.20 -7.92
CA GLN A 286 -31.74 11.85 -8.45
C GLN A 286 -30.28 11.42 -8.36
N CYS A 287 -30.05 10.13 -8.14
CA CYS A 287 -28.72 9.53 -8.13
C CYS A 287 -28.76 8.25 -8.95
N VAL A 288 -27.84 8.13 -9.92
CA VAL A 288 -27.67 6.94 -10.75
C VAL A 288 -26.32 6.30 -10.44
N VAL A 289 -26.33 5.04 -10.04
CA VAL A 289 -25.15 4.25 -9.69
C VAL A 289 -24.98 3.14 -10.71
N TYR A 290 -23.83 3.13 -11.39
CA TYR A 290 -23.42 2.04 -12.28
C TYR A 290 -22.41 1.16 -11.55
N LEU A 291 -22.62 -0.14 -11.64
CA LEU A 291 -21.82 -1.14 -10.95
C LEU A 291 -21.61 -2.37 -11.81
N ASP A 292 -20.37 -2.85 -11.81
CA ASP A 292 -19.93 -3.99 -12.60
C ASP A 292 -19.39 -5.08 -11.66
N LEU A 293 -19.73 -6.34 -11.96
CA LEU A 293 -19.16 -7.51 -11.29
C LEU A 293 -18.69 -8.51 -12.35
N LYS A 294 -17.43 -8.97 -12.24
CA LYS A 294 -16.95 -10.07 -13.08
C LYS A 294 -17.64 -11.38 -12.70
N ARG A 295 -17.75 -12.30 -13.65
CA ARG A 295 -18.36 -13.61 -13.42
C ARG A 295 -17.69 -14.37 -12.28
N GLU A 296 -16.37 -14.28 -12.14
CA GLU A 296 -15.60 -14.92 -11.06
C GLU A 296 -15.92 -14.29 -9.70
N GLU A 297 -16.10 -12.96 -9.67
CA GLU A 297 -16.53 -12.23 -8.47
C GLU A 297 -17.96 -12.61 -8.07
N CYS A 298 -18.86 -12.77 -9.04
CA CYS A 298 -20.19 -13.31 -8.79
C CYS A 298 -20.12 -14.74 -8.24
N ALA A 299 -19.31 -15.62 -8.85
CA ALA A 299 -19.15 -17.00 -8.42
C ALA A 299 -18.68 -17.11 -6.96
N ALA A 300 -17.77 -16.23 -6.54
CA ALA A 300 -17.28 -16.16 -5.15
C ALA A 300 -18.35 -15.76 -4.12
N LEU A 301 -19.52 -15.27 -4.55
CA LEU A 301 -20.66 -15.02 -3.66
C LEU A 301 -21.41 -16.31 -3.30
N PHE A 302 -21.27 -17.41 -4.02
CA PHE A 302 -21.97 -18.64 -3.66
C PHE A 302 -21.34 -19.30 -2.42
N PRO A 303 -22.12 -19.90 -1.50
CA PRO A 303 -23.57 -19.98 -1.45
C PRO A 303 -24.29 -18.82 -0.74
N SER A 304 -23.56 -18.00 0.02
CA SER A 304 -24.14 -17.00 0.95
C SER A 304 -23.28 -15.73 1.11
N GLY A 305 -22.30 -15.56 0.22
CA GLY A 305 -21.38 -14.44 0.17
C GLY A 305 -22.05 -13.14 -0.25
N ARG A 306 -21.39 -12.03 0.10
CA ARG A 306 -21.90 -10.67 -0.07
C ARG A 306 -20.80 -9.73 -0.52
N VAL A 307 -21.14 -8.82 -1.42
CA VAL A 307 -20.28 -7.72 -1.85
C VAL A 307 -20.95 -6.40 -1.53
N LYS A 308 -20.21 -5.49 -0.87
CA LYS A 308 -20.65 -4.13 -0.60
C LYS A 308 -19.98 -3.21 -1.60
N PHE A 309 -20.73 -2.27 -2.15
CA PHE A 309 -20.20 -1.30 -3.11
C PHE A 309 -19.71 -0.02 -2.41
N GLN A 310 -19.06 0.90 -3.08
CA GLN A 310 -18.64 2.17 -2.47
C GLN A 310 -19.89 3.00 -2.10
N THR A 311 -19.79 3.77 -1.02
CA THR A 311 -20.92 4.61 -0.59
C THR A 311 -21.13 5.77 -1.54
N PHE A 312 -22.38 6.06 -1.86
CA PHE A 312 -22.80 7.23 -2.64
C PHE A 312 -23.70 8.13 -1.80
N HIS A 313 -23.99 9.33 -2.30
CA HIS A 313 -24.87 10.27 -1.62
C HIS A 313 -26.15 10.50 -2.41
N LEU A 314 -27.23 10.72 -1.67
CA LEU A 314 -28.49 11.22 -2.20
C LEU A 314 -29.01 12.24 -1.18
N CYS A 315 -29.14 13.49 -1.60
CA CYS A 315 -29.57 14.63 -0.76
C CYS A 315 -28.75 14.75 0.53
N GLY A 316 -27.43 14.63 0.41
CA GLY A 316 -26.50 14.70 1.55
C GLY A 316 -26.49 13.47 2.45
N ARG A 317 -27.40 12.50 2.27
CA ARG A 317 -27.45 11.25 3.05
C ARG A 317 -26.60 10.18 2.38
N LYS A 318 -25.95 9.32 3.19
CA LYS A 318 -25.03 8.27 2.71
C LYS A 318 -25.76 6.94 2.51
N PHE A 319 -25.68 6.42 1.30
CA PHE A 319 -26.23 5.14 0.90
C PHE A 319 -25.14 4.16 0.49
N LEU A 320 -25.50 2.88 0.45
CA LEU A 320 -24.64 1.76 0.12
C LEU A 320 -25.46 0.70 -0.62
N LEU A 321 -24.92 0.14 -1.70
CA LEU A 321 -25.49 -1.05 -2.35
C LEU A 321 -24.83 -2.33 -1.81
N LEU A 322 -25.60 -3.40 -1.80
CA LEU A 322 -25.22 -4.76 -1.41
C LEU A 322 -25.67 -5.73 -2.50
N GLY A 323 -24.72 -6.45 -3.09
CA GLY A 323 -24.99 -7.63 -3.90
C GLY A 323 -24.77 -8.89 -3.06
N ALA A 324 -25.63 -9.89 -3.18
CA ALA A 324 -25.50 -11.13 -2.42
C ALA A 324 -26.00 -12.34 -3.18
N CYS A 325 -25.45 -13.51 -2.87
CA CYS A 325 -26.14 -14.77 -3.08
C CYS A 325 -27.00 -15.03 -1.83
N SER A 326 -28.32 -15.06 -1.98
CA SER A 326 -29.24 -15.32 -0.87
C SER A 326 -30.31 -16.32 -1.26
N LEU A 327 -30.95 -16.92 -0.26
CA LEU A 327 -32.14 -17.71 -0.48
C LEU A 327 -33.28 -16.80 -0.92
N ASN A 328 -34.06 -17.25 -1.90
CA ASN A 328 -35.30 -16.58 -2.26
C ASN A 328 -36.24 -16.47 -1.03
N LYS A 329 -37.27 -15.63 -1.11
CA LYS A 329 -38.24 -15.44 -0.01
C LYS A 329 -38.93 -16.74 0.46
N ARG A 330 -38.98 -17.78 -0.39
CA ARG A 330 -39.57 -19.09 -0.09
C ARG A 330 -38.56 -20.09 0.50
N GLY A 331 -37.28 -19.74 0.60
CA GLY A 331 -36.22 -20.62 1.06
C GLY A 331 -35.82 -21.75 0.10
N THR A 332 -36.41 -21.83 -1.10
CA THR A 332 -36.29 -23.02 -1.96
C THR A 332 -35.10 -23.00 -2.91
N SER A 333 -34.60 -21.82 -3.27
CA SER A 333 -33.50 -21.69 -4.22
C SER A 333 -32.65 -20.47 -3.92
N ARG A 334 -31.34 -20.58 -4.15
CA ARG A 334 -30.45 -19.41 -4.14
C ARG A 334 -30.65 -18.55 -5.37
N CYS A 335 -30.48 -17.25 -5.23
CA CYS A 335 -30.59 -16.25 -6.30
C CYS A 335 -29.74 -15.03 -6.00
N PHE A 336 -29.54 -14.19 -7.01
CA PHE A 336 -28.81 -12.94 -6.87
C PHE A 336 -29.74 -11.86 -6.30
N GLU A 337 -29.40 -11.38 -5.11
CA GLU A 337 -30.05 -10.27 -4.43
C GLU A 337 -29.29 -8.97 -4.66
N LEU A 338 -30.06 -7.89 -4.85
CA LEU A 338 -29.54 -6.52 -4.84
C LEU A 338 -30.37 -5.68 -3.87
N ALA A 339 -29.69 -5.04 -2.94
CA ALA A 339 -30.30 -4.22 -1.91
C ALA A 339 -29.53 -2.90 -1.71
N VAL A 340 -30.25 -1.87 -1.25
CA VAL A 340 -29.73 -0.57 -0.88
C VAL A 340 -29.96 -0.33 0.60
N GLY A 341 -29.00 0.29 1.29
CA GLY A 341 -29.10 0.63 2.70
C GLY A 341 -28.62 2.05 2.97
N MET A 342 -29.27 2.72 3.93
CA MET A 342 -28.85 4.04 4.43
C MET A 342 -27.95 3.88 5.67
N LYS A 343 -26.74 4.45 5.63
CA LYS A 343 -25.67 4.17 6.61
C LYS A 343 -25.91 4.77 8.00
N LYS A 344 -26.57 5.93 8.09
CA LYS A 344 -26.88 6.59 9.38
C LYS A 344 -28.39 6.68 9.55
N LYS A 345 -28.89 6.50 10.78
CA LYS A 345 -30.24 6.92 11.15
C LYS A 345 -30.32 8.45 10.99
N SER A 346 -31.28 8.91 10.21
CA SER A 346 -31.68 10.31 10.16
C SER A 346 -32.91 10.50 11.04
N SER A 347 -33.09 11.70 11.60
CA SER A 347 -34.26 12.05 12.41
C SER A 347 -35.58 12.05 11.64
N GLY A 348 -35.54 12.09 10.30
CA GLY A 348 -36.72 12.04 9.43
C GLY A 348 -36.72 10.84 8.47
N SER A 349 -37.93 10.39 8.12
CA SER A 349 -38.18 9.43 7.05
C SER A 349 -37.80 10.02 5.69
N PHE A 350 -37.41 9.16 4.74
CA PHE A 350 -36.97 9.58 3.41
C PHE A 350 -37.47 8.61 2.38
N VAL A 351 -38.42 9.06 1.56
CA VAL A 351 -39.07 8.21 0.57
C VAL A 351 -38.30 8.33 -0.75
N VAL A 352 -37.83 7.19 -1.25
CA VAL A 352 -37.01 7.12 -2.45
C VAL A 352 -37.59 6.06 -3.38
N ASP A 353 -37.86 6.45 -4.62
CA ASP A 353 -38.06 5.53 -5.72
C ASP A 353 -36.75 4.89 -6.10
N CYS A 354 -36.70 3.56 -6.01
CA CYS A 354 -35.54 2.75 -6.32
C CYS A 354 -35.85 1.90 -7.56
N GLU A 355 -35.02 2.02 -8.57
CA GLU A 355 -35.09 1.23 -9.79
C GLU A 355 -33.77 0.51 -10.05
N PHE A 356 -33.81 -0.81 -10.17
CA PHE A 356 -32.65 -1.64 -10.49
C PHE A 356 -32.79 -2.24 -11.88
N ALA A 357 -31.78 -2.02 -12.70
CA ALA A 357 -31.70 -2.48 -14.08
C ALA A 357 -30.39 -3.24 -14.33
N ALA A 358 -30.39 -4.09 -15.35
CA ALA A 358 -29.23 -4.85 -15.78
C ALA A 358 -29.13 -4.86 -17.30
N ARG A 359 -27.90 -4.87 -17.83
CA ARG A 359 -27.71 -5.16 -19.26
C ARG A 359 -27.90 -6.64 -19.53
N SER A 360 -28.31 -6.95 -20.75
CA SER A 360 -28.37 -8.32 -21.25
C SER A 360 -27.86 -8.38 -22.68
N ARG A 361 -27.24 -9.49 -23.08
CA ARG A 361 -26.73 -9.73 -24.44
C ARG A 361 -27.72 -9.37 -25.56
N PRO A 362 -29.03 -9.70 -25.49
CA PRO A 362 -29.95 -9.39 -26.58
C PRO A 362 -30.22 -7.89 -26.75
N ALA A 363 -30.30 -7.12 -25.66
CA ALA A 363 -30.64 -5.70 -25.73
C ALA A 363 -29.40 -4.79 -25.79
N LYS A 364 -28.27 -5.21 -25.21
CA LYS A 364 -27.07 -4.38 -24.89
C LYS A 364 -27.35 -3.10 -24.08
N GLU A 365 -28.61 -2.77 -23.83
CA GLU A 365 -29.10 -1.67 -23.02
C GLU A 365 -29.51 -2.13 -21.61
N PHE A 366 -29.64 -1.16 -20.70
CA PHE A 366 -30.13 -1.42 -19.35
C PHE A 366 -31.64 -1.65 -19.36
N VAL A 367 -32.07 -2.85 -18.97
CA VAL A 367 -33.48 -3.19 -18.84
C VAL A 367 -33.84 -3.25 -17.36
N THR A 368 -34.90 -2.54 -16.97
CA THR A 368 -35.44 -2.53 -15.61
C THR A 368 -35.84 -3.94 -15.17
N LYS A 369 -35.32 -4.36 -14.02
CA LYS A 369 -35.59 -5.67 -13.41
C LYS A 369 -36.44 -5.56 -12.16
N TYR A 370 -36.30 -4.46 -11.44
CA TYR A 370 -37.02 -4.21 -10.20
C TYR A 370 -37.28 -2.71 -10.01
N LYS A 371 -38.48 -2.38 -9.54
CA LYS A 371 -38.87 -1.01 -9.19
C LYS A 371 -39.73 -1.05 -7.94
N SER A 372 -39.40 -0.24 -6.95
CA SER A 372 -40.16 -0.08 -5.71
C SER A 372 -39.86 1.28 -5.10
N HIS A 373 -40.71 1.74 -4.20
CA HIS A 373 -40.38 2.85 -3.32
C HIS A 373 -40.08 2.31 -1.93
N TYR A 374 -39.18 2.99 -1.20
CA TYR A 374 -38.87 2.65 0.17
C TYR A 374 -38.78 3.89 1.04
N THR A 375 -39.22 3.74 2.29
CA THR A 375 -39.05 4.74 3.33
C THR A 375 -37.83 4.38 4.16
N PHE A 376 -36.75 5.15 4.03
CA PHE A 376 -35.53 4.95 4.80
C PHE A 376 -35.59 5.67 6.13
N THR A 377 -35.48 4.92 7.22
CA THR A 377 -35.27 5.44 8.60
C THR A 377 -33.84 5.19 9.09
N GLY A 378 -33.09 4.32 8.39
CA GLY A 378 -31.65 4.07 8.58
C GLY A 378 -31.33 2.74 9.24
N GLY A 379 -30.16 2.17 8.91
CA GLY A 379 -29.63 0.96 9.53
C GLY A 379 -30.11 -0.37 8.92
N THR A 380 -31.04 -0.35 7.97
CA THR A 380 -31.53 -1.56 7.27
C THR A 380 -31.25 -1.49 5.77
N PHE A 381 -31.09 -2.66 5.16
CA PHE A 381 -31.06 -2.83 3.71
C PHE A 381 -32.45 -3.22 3.22
N VAL A 382 -32.86 -2.63 2.11
CA VAL A 382 -34.12 -2.91 1.41
C VAL A 382 -33.81 -3.17 -0.06
N GLY A 383 -34.54 -4.08 -0.70
CA GLY A 383 -34.25 -4.45 -2.08
C GLY A 383 -35.05 -5.65 -2.56
N THR A 384 -34.51 -6.31 -3.57
CA THR A 384 -35.10 -7.51 -4.16
C THR A 384 -34.22 -8.73 -3.88
N GLY A 385 -34.83 -9.75 -3.26
CA GLY A 385 -34.17 -11.03 -2.98
C GLY A 385 -33.87 -11.86 -4.23
N ASN A 386 -34.46 -11.53 -5.39
CA ASN A 386 -34.13 -12.16 -6.67
C ASN A 386 -34.25 -11.14 -7.80
N LEU A 387 -33.15 -10.46 -8.13
CA LEU A 387 -33.13 -9.42 -9.16
C LEU A 387 -33.51 -9.95 -10.54
N PHE A 388 -33.01 -11.13 -10.91
CA PHE A 388 -33.18 -11.69 -12.26
C PHE A 388 -34.37 -12.64 -12.41
N LYS A 389 -35.10 -12.91 -11.32
CA LYS A 389 -36.23 -13.86 -11.28
C LYS A 389 -35.84 -15.28 -11.75
N VAL A 390 -34.58 -15.65 -11.59
CA VAL A 390 -34.06 -16.99 -11.90
C VAL A 390 -33.28 -17.56 -10.70
N THR A 391 -32.98 -18.85 -10.72
CA THR A 391 -32.12 -19.49 -9.70
C THR A 391 -30.66 -19.12 -9.93
N TRP A 392 -29.83 -19.28 -8.91
CA TRP A 392 -28.38 -19.01 -8.98
C TRP A 392 -27.71 -19.83 -10.08
N SER A 393 -28.07 -21.12 -10.22
CA SER A 393 -27.51 -21.99 -11.26
C SER A 393 -27.85 -21.48 -12.66
N LYS A 394 -29.08 -21.02 -12.90
CA LYS A 394 -29.47 -20.41 -14.19
C LYS A 394 -28.82 -19.05 -14.40
N PHE A 395 -28.69 -18.26 -13.33
CA PHE A 395 -28.01 -16.97 -13.37
C PHE A 395 -26.54 -17.12 -13.77
N MET A 396 -25.82 -18.10 -13.20
CA MET A 396 -24.39 -18.34 -13.42
C MET A 396 -24.07 -19.25 -14.61
N ALA A 397 -25.06 -19.77 -15.33
CA ALA A 397 -24.86 -20.65 -16.48
C ALA A 397 -24.02 -19.98 -17.58
N GLU A 398 -23.30 -20.77 -18.39
CA GLU A 398 -22.41 -20.26 -19.44
C GLU A 398 -23.19 -19.42 -20.49
N ASP A 399 -24.38 -19.89 -20.84
CA ASP A 399 -25.33 -19.26 -21.76
C ASP A 399 -26.13 -18.10 -21.13
N SER A 400 -25.91 -17.81 -19.84
CA SER A 400 -26.63 -16.74 -19.13
C SER A 400 -26.55 -15.41 -19.88
N PRO A 401 -27.70 -14.77 -20.20
CA PRO A 401 -27.74 -13.56 -21.01
C PRO A 401 -27.27 -12.32 -20.25
N PHE A 402 -27.08 -12.41 -18.93
CA PHE A 402 -26.76 -11.26 -18.07
C PHE A 402 -25.27 -10.91 -18.03
N PHE A 403 -24.40 -11.84 -18.45
CA PHE A 403 -22.97 -11.59 -18.57
C PHE A 403 -22.61 -11.20 -20.00
N ILE A 404 -22.03 -10.01 -20.17
CA ILE A 404 -21.50 -9.51 -21.43
C ILE A 404 -20.00 -9.48 -21.28
N ASN A 405 -19.27 -10.23 -22.11
CA ASN A 405 -17.80 -10.39 -22.00
C ASN A 405 -17.34 -10.79 -20.59
N GLY A 406 -18.10 -11.67 -19.93
CA GLY A 406 -17.79 -12.13 -18.56
C GLY A 406 -18.12 -11.11 -17.45
N VAL A 407 -18.77 -9.99 -17.75
CA VAL A 407 -19.12 -8.95 -16.77
C VAL A 407 -20.63 -8.79 -16.67
N LEU A 408 -21.13 -8.74 -15.43
CA LEU A 408 -22.48 -8.33 -15.10
C LEU A 408 -22.51 -6.81 -14.95
N HIS A 409 -23.31 -6.13 -15.77
CA HIS A 409 -23.50 -4.68 -15.71
C HIS A 409 -24.85 -4.32 -15.09
N LEU A 410 -24.82 -3.56 -14.01
CA LEU A 410 -26.00 -3.16 -13.24
C LEU A 410 -26.09 -1.62 -13.16
N LYS A 411 -27.32 -1.13 -13.14
CA LYS A 411 -27.67 0.28 -12.92
C LYS A 411 -28.69 0.33 -11.79
N ALA A 412 -28.43 1.14 -10.77
CA ALA A 412 -29.36 1.44 -9.70
C ALA A 412 -29.67 2.94 -9.71
N GLU A 413 -30.93 3.28 -9.82
CA GLU A 413 -31.42 4.64 -9.94
C GLU A 413 -32.30 4.97 -8.75
N PHE A 414 -32.05 6.12 -8.16
CA PHE A 414 -32.70 6.59 -6.93
C PHE A 414 -33.26 7.98 -7.16
N THR A 415 -34.57 8.13 -6.99
CA THR A 415 -35.25 9.42 -7.17
C THR A 415 -36.00 9.76 -5.89
N VAL A 416 -35.77 10.97 -5.36
CA VAL A 416 -36.48 11.44 -4.17
C VAL A 416 -37.92 11.78 -4.53
N ARG A 417 -38.86 11.30 -3.71
CA ARG A 417 -40.23 11.78 -3.76
C ARG A 417 -40.36 13.01 -2.86
N HIS A 418 -40.87 14.09 -3.43
CA HIS A 418 -41.25 15.30 -2.69
C HIS A 418 -42.68 15.20 -2.18
#